data_AF-A0A0H3FZ74-F1
#
_entry.id   AF-A0A0H3FZ74-F1
#
_cell.length_a   1.000
_cell.length_b   1.000
_cell.length_c   1.000
_cell.angle_alpha   90.00
_cell.angle_beta   90.00
_cell.angle_gamma   90.00
#
_symmetry.space_group_name_H-M   'P 1'
#
loop_
_entity.id
_entity.type
_entity.pdbx_description
1 polymer ?
#
loop_
_entity_poly.entity_id
_entity_poly.type
_entity_poly.pdbx_seq_one_letter_code
_entity_poly.pdbx_strand_id
1 'polypeptide(L)' 'MVKLKEIEMKYPGAWAWQMGDSPELASELANLIKTGIKTASCGSFASYQQEESAPRVGSYNIILDGHNVPVCVIRL' A
#
# COMPACT_ATOMS: atom_id res chain seq x y z
N MET A 1 -11.01 -15.24 -2.99
CA MET A 1 -10.41 -13.93 -2.63
C MET A 1 -9.82 -14.06 -1.25
N VAL A 2 -8.54 -13.70 -1.07
CA VAL A 2 -7.90 -13.66 0.26
C VAL A 2 -8.52 -12.50 1.03
N LYS A 3 -8.94 -12.75 2.27
CA LYS A 3 -9.56 -11.70 3.10
C LYS A 3 -8.45 -10.83 3.71
N LEU A 4 -8.69 -9.52 3.84
CA LEU A 4 -7.71 -8.58 4.42
C LEU A 4 -7.16 -9.08 5.77
N LYS A 5 -8.03 -9.61 6.64
CA LYS A 5 -7.65 -10.20 7.94
C LYS A 5 -6.62 -11.33 7.84
N GLU A 6 -6.67 -12.14 6.79
CA GLU A 6 -5.71 -13.23 6.58
C GLU A 6 -4.32 -12.67 6.25
N ILE A 7 -4.28 -11.56 5.50
CA ILE A 7 -3.05 -10.86 5.16
C ILE A 7 -2.47 -10.17 6.39
N GLU A 8 -3.31 -9.48 7.18
CA GLU A 8 -2.89 -8.83 8.43
C GLU A 8 -2.33 -9.82 9.45
N MET A 9 -2.91 -11.03 9.57
CA MET A 9 -2.34 -12.09 10.41
C MET A 9 -0.97 -12.56 9.93
N LYS A 10 -0.74 -12.60 8.61
CA LYS A 10 0.55 -12.99 8.02
C LYS A 10 1.59 -11.88 8.13
N TYR A 11 1.17 -10.62 8.07
CA TYR A 11 2.02 -9.44 8.13
C TYR A 11 1.57 -8.51 9.27
N PRO A 12 1.84 -8.88 10.53
CA PRO A 12 1.42 -8.09 11.68
C PRO A 12 2.07 -6.70 11.63
N GLY A 13 1.26 -5.66 11.85
CA GLY A 13 1.68 -4.26 11.79
C GLY A 13 1.78 -3.69 10.36
N ALA A 14 1.43 -4.45 9.33
CA ALA A 14 1.36 -3.92 7.97
C ALA A 14 0.13 -3.01 7.82
N TRP A 15 0.34 -1.81 7.28
CA TRP A 15 -0.74 -0.87 7.00
C TRP A 15 -1.37 -1.15 5.64
N ALA A 16 -2.70 -1.06 5.55
CA ALA A 16 -3.43 -1.22 4.30
C ALA A 16 -3.87 0.13 3.74
N TRP A 17 -3.50 0.44 2.50
CA TRP A 17 -3.79 1.74 1.89
C TRP A 17 -3.80 1.69 0.36
N GLN A 18 -4.45 2.70 -0.22
CA GLN A 18 -4.51 2.95 -1.65
C GLN A 18 -3.45 3.98 -2.05
N MET A 19 -2.94 3.88 -3.27
CA MET A 19 -2.07 4.90 -3.86
C MET A 19 -2.89 5.86 -4.72
N GLY A 20 -2.56 7.15 -4.73
CA GLY A 20 -3.30 8.14 -5.52
C GLY A 20 -4.54 8.69 -4.81
N ASP A 21 -5.26 9.57 -5.50
CA ASP A 21 -6.34 10.40 -4.94
C ASP A 21 -7.73 10.08 -5.53
N SER A 22 -7.82 9.11 -6.47
CA SER A 22 -9.08 8.60 -7.00
C SER A 22 -9.10 7.06 -7.07
N PRO A 23 -10.29 6.43 -7.07
CA PRO A 23 -10.42 4.98 -7.26
C PRO A 23 -9.79 4.47 -8.57
N GLU A 24 -9.91 5.23 -9.65
CA GLU A 24 -9.35 4.88 -10.95
C GLU A 24 -7.82 4.87 -10.89
N LEU A 25 -7.23 5.95 -10.34
CA LEU A 25 -5.79 6.07 -10.19
C LEU A 25 -5.25 5.00 -9.23
N ALA A 26 -5.95 4.72 -8.13
CA ALA A 26 -5.55 3.68 -7.18
C ALA A 26 -5.51 2.29 -7.83
N SER A 27 -6.49 1.98 -8.68
CA SER A 27 -6.53 0.70 -9.39
C SER A 27 -5.40 0.59 -10.42
N GLU A 28 -5.13 1.66 -11.16
CA GLU A 28 -4.01 1.72 -12.12
C GLU A 28 -2.67 1.53 -11.41
N LEU A 29 -2.41 2.32 -10.36
CA LEU A 29 -1.16 2.28 -9.61
C LEU A 29 -0.95 0.93 -8.91
N ALA A 30 -2.00 0.34 -8.34
CA ALA A 30 -1.92 -0.98 -7.72
C ALA A 30 -1.54 -2.06 -8.76
N ASN A 31 -2.05 -1.96 -9.99
CA ASN A 31 -1.66 -2.88 -11.07
C ASN A 31 -0.19 -2.69 -11.48
N LEU A 32 0.30 -1.46 -11.59
CA LEU A 32 1.71 -1.17 -11.88
C LEU A 32 2.65 -1.68 -10.78
N ILE A 33 2.24 -1.59 -9.51
CA ILE A 33 3.00 -2.13 -8.37
C ILE A 33 3.01 -3.66 -8.43
N LYS A 34 1.85 -4.29 -8.58
CA LYS A 34 1.70 -5.75 -8.66
C LYS A 34 2.52 -6.36 -9.80
N THR A 35 2.60 -5.67 -10.93
CA THR A 35 3.38 -6.10 -12.11
C THR A 35 4.87 -5.77 -12.02
N GLY A 36 5.30 -5.09 -10.95
CA GLY A 36 6.70 -4.74 -10.70
C GLY A 36 7.23 -3.57 -11.54
N ILE A 37 6.37 -2.86 -12.27
CA ILE A 37 6.74 -1.70 -13.07
C ILE A 37 6.96 -0.48 -12.17
N LYS A 38 6.06 -0.26 -11.21
CA LYS A 38 6.18 0.81 -10.22
C LYS A 38 6.83 0.26 -8.95
N THR A 39 8.10 0.60 -8.75
CA THR A 39 8.92 0.16 -7.62
C THR A 39 9.25 1.26 -6.61
N ALA A 40 8.80 2.49 -6.86
CA ALA A 40 9.03 3.65 -6.00
C ALA A 40 7.78 4.54 -5.88
N SER A 41 7.69 5.28 -4.77
CA SER A 41 6.69 6.31 -4.53
C SER A 41 7.29 7.49 -3.77
N CYS A 42 6.61 8.62 -3.77
CA CYS A 42 7.00 9.82 -3.02
C CYS A 42 5.76 10.49 -2.44
N GLY A 43 5.97 11.38 -1.47
CA GLY A 43 4.92 12.13 -0.81
C GLY A 43 5.47 13.34 -0.08
N SER A 44 4.58 14.12 0.54
CA SER A 44 4.95 15.28 1.34
C SER A 44 5.81 14.85 2.54
N PHE A 45 7.02 15.42 2.65
CA PHE A 45 7.89 15.17 3.79
C PHE A 45 7.28 15.69 5.11
N ALA A 46 6.60 16.83 5.07
CA ALA A 46 5.93 17.37 6.25
C ALA A 46 4.79 16.46 6.73
N SER A 47 4.06 15.82 5.81
CA SER A 47 3.01 14.84 6.15
C SER A 47 3.63 13.57 6.72
N TYR A 48 4.71 13.07 6.10
CA TYR A 48 5.45 11.91 6.59
C TYR A 48 5.95 12.05 8.04
N GLN A 49 6.40 13.26 8.42
CA GLN A 49 6.85 13.53 9.78
C GLN A 49 5.73 13.50 10.84
N GLN A 50 4.48 13.74 10.42
CA GLN A 50 3.31 13.78 11.29
C GLN A 50 2.54 12.46 11.34
N GLU A 51 2.80 11.57 10.38
CA GLU A 51 2.10 10.29 10.27
C GLU A 51 2.71 9.26 11.21
N GLU A 52 1.95 8.84 12.22
CA GLU A 52 2.38 7.85 13.24
C GLU A 52 2.81 6.52 12.60
N SER A 53 2.13 6.14 11.53
CA SER A 53 2.33 4.91 10.76
C SER A 53 3.14 5.08 9.49
N ALA A 54 3.88 6.19 9.40
CA ALA A 54 4.64 6.50 8.20
C ALA A 54 5.55 5.32 7.80
N PRO A 55 5.64 5.00 6.50
CA PRO A 55 6.35 3.83 6.02
C PRO A 55 7.86 3.93 6.36
N ARG A 56 8.43 2.84 6.87
CA ARG A 56 9.83 2.75 7.30
C ARG A 56 10.54 1.65 6.51
N VAL A 57 11.86 1.78 6.37
CA VAL A 57 12.69 0.73 5.76
C VAL A 57 12.45 -0.60 6.48
N GLY A 58 12.17 -1.64 5.72
CA GLY A 58 11.86 -2.98 6.19
C GLY A 58 10.39 -3.23 6.53
N SER A 59 9.54 -2.21 6.58
CA SER A 59 8.11 -2.37 6.91
C SER A 59 7.32 -2.97 5.75
N TYR A 60 6.27 -3.73 6.09
CA TYR A 60 5.34 -4.28 5.10
C TYR A 60 4.13 -3.37 4.94
N ASN A 61 3.63 -3.26 3.71
CA ASN A 61 2.44 -2.49 3.37
C ASN A 61 1.52 -3.32 2.48
N ILE A 62 0.23 -3.30 2.75
CA ILE A 62 -0.80 -3.96 1.96
C ILE A 62 -1.36 -2.92 0.98
N ILE A 63 -1.17 -3.16 -0.32
CA ILE A 63 -1.67 -2.27 -1.37
C ILE A 63 -3.10 -2.67 -1.74
N LEU A 64 -4.01 -1.69 -1.65
CA LEU A 64 -5.40 -1.82 -2.05
C LEU A 64 -5.63 -1.19 -3.43
N ASP A 65 -6.54 -1.76 -4.23
CA ASP A 65 -7.06 -1.10 -5.43
C ASP A 65 -8.10 -0.04 -5.08
N GLY A 66 -8.66 0.66 -6.08
CA GLY A 66 -9.69 1.68 -5.91
C GLY A 66 -10.99 1.24 -5.23
N HIS A 67 -11.22 -0.07 -5.10
CA HIS A 67 -12.41 -0.65 -4.48
C HIS A 67 -12.13 -1.22 -3.09
N ASN A 68 -10.98 -0.88 -2.49
CA ASN A 68 -10.50 -1.39 -1.20
C ASN A 68 -10.23 -2.91 -1.20
N VAL A 69 -9.94 -3.49 -2.36
CA VAL A 69 -9.57 -4.91 -2.48
C VAL A 69 -8.04 -5.04 -2.40
N PRO A 70 -7.50 -5.90 -1.53
CA PRO A 70 -6.06 -6.10 -1.44
C PRO A 70 -5.51 -6.76 -2.71
N VAL A 71 -4.46 -6.15 -3.26
CA VAL A 71 -3.84 -6.54 -4.54
C VAL A 71 -2.51 -7.26 -4.33
N CYS A 72 -1.65 -6.71 -3.49
CA CYS A 72 -0.34 -7.28 -3.14
C CYS A 72 0.18 -6.73 -1.81
N VAL A 73 1.26 -7.33 -1.31
CA VAL A 73 2.02 -6.81 -0.16
C VAL A 73 3.41 -6.43 -0.64
N ILE A 74 3.86 -5.23 -0.29
CA ILE A 74 5.21 -4.75 -0.58
C ILE A 74 6.02 -4.60 0.70
N ARG A 75 7.35 -4.60 0.55
CA ARG A 75 8.30 -4.31 1.62
C ARG A 75 9.14 -3.11 1.21
N LEU A 76 9.25 -2.10 2.08
CA LEU A 76 10.18 -0.99 1.89
C LEU A 76 11.62 -1.36 2.25
#